data_AF-A0A5Q5BT54-F1
#
_entry.id   AF-A0A5Q5BT54-F1
#
_cell.length_a   1.000
_cell.length_b   1.000
_cell.length_c   1.000
_cell.angle_alpha   90.00
_cell.angle_beta   90.00
_cell.angle_gamma   90.00
#
_symmetry.space_group_name_H-M   'P 1'
#
loop_
_entity.id
_entity.type
_entity.pdbx_description
1 polymer ?
#
loop_
_entity_poly.entity_id
_entity_poly.type
_entity_poly.pdbx_seq_one_letter_code
_entity_poly.pdbx_strand_id
1 'polypeptide(L)'
;MPRNGDSAPPAGTEKLSKLNVPTELHQRARAAVRIVRRVTGRRYTIAQFVTEAFVAQLAVIARDYNGGREIYPDTQPLDRGRG
;
A
#
# COMPACT_ATOMS: atom_id res chain seq x y z
N MET A 1 -40.35 18.10 13.09
CA MET A 1 -38.88 18.01 12.89
C MET A 1 -38.49 16.53 12.74
N PRO A 2 -38.25 15.99 11.54
CA PRO A 2 -37.63 14.67 11.41
C PRO A 2 -36.10 14.80 11.40
N ARG A 3 -35.41 13.92 12.15
CA ARG A 3 -33.95 13.72 12.08
C ARG A 3 -33.64 12.95 10.79
N ASN A 4 -33.15 13.66 9.78
CA ASN A 4 -32.51 13.03 8.61
C ASN A 4 -31.01 12.98 8.87
N GLY A 5 -30.45 11.78 8.93
CA GLY A 5 -29.02 11.60 9.12
C GLY A 5 -28.51 10.17 9.12
N ASP A 6 -29.29 9.18 8.68
CA ASP A 6 -28.70 7.92 8.21
C ASP A 6 -28.14 8.17 6.82
N SER A 7 -26.96 8.81 6.78
CA SER A 7 -26.15 8.86 5.58
C SER A 7 -25.67 7.44 5.31
N ALA A 8 -26.31 6.77 4.34
CA ALA A 8 -25.79 5.56 3.75
C ALA A 8 -24.30 5.78 3.39
N PRO A 9 -23.40 4.82 3.70
CA PRO A 9 -22.00 4.96 3.34
C PRO A 9 -21.89 5.12 1.81
N PRO A 10 -21.10 6.08 1.32
CA PRO A 10 -20.98 6.32 -0.12
C PRO A 10 -20.55 5.03 -0.82
N ALA A 11 -21.27 4.69 -1.89
CA ALA A 11 -20.93 3.58 -2.77
C ALA A 11 -19.52 3.81 -3.32
N GLY A 12 -18.62 2.85 -3.06
CA GLY A 12 -17.24 2.88 -3.55
C GLY A 12 -16.15 3.06 -2.49
N THR A 13 -16.38 2.66 -1.23
CA THR A 13 -15.25 2.44 -0.32
C THR A 13 -14.43 1.26 -0.83
N GLU A 14 -13.48 1.50 -1.73
CA GLU A 14 -12.42 0.55 -2.03
C GLU A 14 -11.90 0.03 -0.69
N LYS A 15 -11.93 -1.30 -0.49
CA LYS A 15 -11.44 -1.90 0.75
C LYS A 15 -9.96 -1.61 0.88
N LEU A 16 -9.61 -0.57 1.63
CA LEU A 16 -8.23 -0.21 1.91
C LEU A 16 -7.62 -1.24 2.87
N SER A 17 -6.51 -1.84 2.47
CA SER A 17 -5.73 -2.72 3.35
C SER A 17 -4.91 -1.91 4.35
N LYS A 18 -4.85 -2.38 5.60
CA LYS A 18 -3.96 -1.85 6.64
C LYS A 18 -2.86 -2.87 6.91
N LEU A 19 -1.62 -2.40 7.07
CA LEU A 19 -0.46 -3.24 7.34
C LEU A 19 0.31 -2.67 8.54
N ASN A 20 0.75 -3.56 9.43
CA ASN A 20 1.66 -3.21 10.50
C ASN A 20 3.08 -3.18 9.93
N VAL A 21 3.78 -2.08 10.20
CA VAL A 21 5.19 -1.91 9.82
C VAL A 21 5.97 -1.43 11.04
N PRO A 22 7.23 -1.87 11.23
CA PRO A 22 8.09 -1.34 12.28
C PRO A 22 8.18 0.19 12.19
N THR A 23 8.12 0.85 13.35
CA THR A 23 8.06 2.32 13.43
C THR A 23 9.24 2.98 12.72
N GLU A 24 10.45 2.45 12.92
CA GLU A 24 11.66 2.98 12.29
C GLU A 24 11.61 2.87 10.75
N LEU A 25 11.12 1.75 10.22
CA LEU A 25 11.00 1.55 8.78
C LEU A 25 10.02 2.56 8.17
N HIS A 26 8.90 2.82 8.83
CA HIS A 26 7.95 3.86 8.41
C HIS A 26 8.57 5.27 8.46
N GLN A 27 9.39 5.57 9.47
CA GLN A 27 10.11 6.85 9.54
C GLN A 27 11.10 7.01 8.38
N ARG A 28 11.84 5.95 8.05
CA ARG A 28 12.75 5.93 6.88
C ARG A 28 11.98 6.13 5.57
N ALA A 29 10.83 5.48 5.41
CA ALA A 29 9.95 5.69 4.24
C ALA A 29 9.48 7.16 4.12
N ARG A 30 9.10 7.79 5.24
CA ARG A 30 8.76 9.24 5.24
C ARG A 30 9.95 10.11 4.83
N ALA A 31 11.15 9.78 5.30
CA ALA A 31 12.37 10.51 4.93
C ALA A 31 12.65 10.40 3.42
N ALA A 32 12.53 9.19 2.85
CA ALA A 32 12.69 8.96 1.42
C ALA A 32 11.71 9.79 0.58
N VAL A 33 10.42 9.78 0.94
CA VAL A 33 9.40 10.60 0.27
C VAL A 33 9.74 12.08 0.31
N ARG A 34 10.20 12.61 1.44
CA ARG A 34 10.61 14.03 1.57
C ARG A 34 11.78 14.36 0.64
N ILE A 35 12.76 13.46 0.52
CA ILE A 35 13.90 13.64 -0.39
C ILE A 35 13.41 13.72 -1.84
N VAL A 36 12.59 12.78 -2.29
CA VAL A 36 12.05 12.76 -3.67
C VAL A 36 11.28 14.04 -3.97
N ARG A 37 10.41 14.49 -3.06
CA ARG A 37 9.65 15.74 -3.21
C ARG A 37 10.57 16.95 -3.32
N ARG A 38 11.62 17.02 -2.49
CA ARG A 38 12.59 18.12 -2.50
C ARG A 38 13.37 18.18 -3.81
N VAL A 39 13.81 17.03 -4.31
CA VAL A 39 14.64 16.94 -5.53
C VAL A 39 13.82 17.20 -6.79
N THR A 40 12.61 16.65 -6.86
CA THR A 40 11.81 16.66 -8.10
C THR A 40 10.78 17.78 -8.18
N GLY A 41 10.45 18.42 -7.05
CA GLY A 41 9.33 19.35 -6.93
C GLY A 41 7.94 18.71 -7.10
N ARG A 42 7.87 17.39 -7.32
CA ARG A 42 6.61 16.69 -7.59
C ARG A 42 5.87 16.33 -6.32
N ARG A 43 4.54 16.20 -6.45
CA ARG A 43 3.71 15.58 -5.41
C ARG A 43 3.99 14.08 -5.41
N TYR A 44 4.75 13.63 -4.42
CA TYR A 44 5.04 12.21 -4.17
C TYR A 44 4.57 11.86 -2.77
N THR A 45 3.80 10.78 -2.61
CA THR A 45 3.12 10.45 -1.35
C THR A 45 3.64 9.15 -0.74
N ILE A 46 3.40 8.95 0.56
CA ILE A 46 3.75 7.69 1.22
C ILE A 46 2.97 6.49 0.63
N ALA A 47 1.72 6.70 0.23
CA ALA A 47 0.93 5.67 -0.43
C ALA A 47 1.57 5.26 -1.76
N GLN A 48 1.95 6.25 -2.58
CA GLN A 48 2.64 6.00 -3.85
C GLN A 48 3.97 5.26 -3.63
N PHE A 49 4.78 5.68 -2.65
CA PHE A 49 6.01 4.98 -2.29
C PHE A 49 5.76 3.50 -1.94
N VAL A 50 4.75 3.22 -1.12
CA VAL A 50 4.41 1.84 -0.73
C VAL A 50 3.89 1.03 -1.91
N THR A 51 3.03 1.61 -2.76
CA THR A 51 2.54 0.96 -3.98
C THR A 51 3.70 0.61 -4.92
N GLU A 52 4.60 1.55 -5.18
CA GLU A 52 5.78 1.32 -6.04
C GLU A 52 6.70 0.25 -5.44
N ALA A 53 6.90 0.26 -4.11
CA ALA A 53 7.67 -0.76 -3.42
C ALA A 53 7.04 -2.16 -3.54
N PHE A 54 5.71 -2.27 -3.45
CA PHE A 54 5.01 -3.54 -3.68
C PHE A 54 5.15 -4.01 -5.12
N VAL A 55 4.94 -3.13 -6.10
CA VAL A 55 5.10 -3.48 -7.52
C VAL A 55 6.53 -3.96 -7.81
N ALA A 56 7.53 -3.24 -7.30
CA ALA A 56 8.93 -3.62 -7.46
C ALA A 56 9.23 -5.00 -6.84
N GLN A 57 8.75 -5.26 -5.62
CA GLN A 57 8.97 -6.54 -4.96
C GLN A 57 8.20 -7.69 -5.63
N LEU A 58 6.98 -7.46 -6.11
CA LEU A 58 6.22 -8.45 -6.88
C LEU A 58 6.95 -8.82 -8.17
N ALA A 59 7.58 -7.85 -8.86
CA ALA A 59 8.38 -8.13 -10.06
C ALA A 59 9.61 -8.99 -9.74
N VAL A 60 10.29 -8.73 -8.61
CA VAL A 60 11.39 -9.59 -8.12
C VAL A 60 10.89 -11.00 -7.88
N ILE A 61 9.77 -11.15 -7.15
CA ILE A 61 9.22 -12.47 -6.83
C ILE A 61 8.76 -13.21 -8.09
N ALA A 62 8.11 -12.51 -9.03
CA ALA A 62 7.67 -13.07 -10.29
C ALA A 62 8.84 -13.67 -11.08
N ARG A 63 9.93 -12.90 -11.19
CA ARG A 63 11.15 -13.33 -11.87
C ARG A 63 11.81 -14.52 -11.17
N ASP A 64 12.02 -14.42 -9.87
CA ASP A 64 12.88 -15.35 -9.14
C ASP A 64 12.14 -16.65 -8.74
N TYR A 65 10.82 -16.58 -8.57
CA TYR A 65 10.02 -17.69 -8.01
C TYR A 65 8.78 -18.07 -8.83
N ASN A 66 8.33 -17.24 -9.78
CA ASN A 66 7.15 -17.54 -10.62
C ASN A 66 7.52 -17.76 -12.09
N GLY A 67 8.78 -18.10 -12.39
CA GLY A 67 9.26 -18.33 -13.76
C GLY A 67 9.08 -17.12 -14.69
N GLY A 68 9.12 -15.91 -14.13
CA GLY A 68 8.88 -14.65 -14.85
C GLY A 68 7.41 -14.35 -15.17
N ARG A 69 6.46 -15.16 -14.69
CA ARG A 69 5.03 -14.93 -14.92
C ARG A 69 4.46 -13.94 -13.92
N GLU A 70 3.44 -13.21 -14.35
CA GLU A 70 2.69 -12.28 -13.51
C GLU A 70 2.07 -13.00 -12.29
N ILE A 71 2.06 -12.31 -11.15
CA ILE A 71 1.43 -12.79 -9.90
C ILE A 71 0.02 -12.20 -9.85
N TYR A 72 -0.99 -13.06 -9.91
CA TYR A 72 -2.39 -12.65 -9.84
C TYR A 72 -2.87 -12.52 -8.38
N PRO A 73 -3.92 -11.70 -8.13
CA PRO A 73 -4.50 -11.59 -6.81
C PRO A 73 -4.96 -12.94 -6.25
N ASP A 74 -4.64 -13.17 -4.98
CA ASP A 74 -5.11 -14.33 -4.21
C ASP A 74 -6.05 -13.84 -3.09
N THR A 75 -7.18 -14.51 -2.93
CA THR A 75 -8.18 -14.21 -1.90
C THR A 75 -8.02 -15.07 -0.65
N GLN A 76 -7.15 -16.09 -0.70
CA GLN A 76 -6.83 -16.92 0.45
C GLN A 76 -5.96 -16.14 1.44
N PRO A 77 -6.38 -15.96 2.70
CA PRO A 77 -5.56 -15.29 3.69
C PRO A 77 -4.29 -16.08 3.98
N LEU A 78 -3.17 -15.37 4.10
CA LEU A 78 -1.95 -15.94 4.66
C LEU A 78 -2.13 -16.18 6.16
N ASP A 79 -1.44 -17.19 6.68
CA ASP A 79 -1.33 -17.39 8.13
C ASP A 79 -0.80 -16.12 8.80
N ARG A 80 -1.27 -15.83 10.01
CA ARG A 80 -0.77 -14.67 10.76
C ARG A 80 0.74 -14.78 10.93
N GLY A 81 1.47 -13.81 10.38
CA GLY A 81 2.87 -13.60 10.72
C GLY A 81 3.02 -13.43 12.23
N ARG A 82 4.05 -14.05 12.83
CA ARG A 82 4.44 -13.71 14.20
C ARG A 82 5.00 -12.29 14.19
N GLY A 83 4.31 -11.38 14.88
CA GLY A 83 4.75 -10.00 15.09
C GLY A 83 5.86 -9.88 16.11
#